data_AF-A0A8H7WAS4-F1
#
_entry.id   AF-A0A8H7WAS4-F1
#
_cell.length_a   1.000
_cell.length_b   1.000
_cell.length_c   1.000
_cell.angle_alpha   90.00
_cell.angle_beta   90.00
_cell.angle_gamma   90.00
#
_symmetry.space_group_name_H-M   'P 1'
#
loop_
_entity.id
_entity.type
_entity.pdbx_description
1 polymer ?
#
loop_
_entity_poly.entity_id
_entity_poly.type
_entity_poly.pdbx_seq_one_letter_code
_entity_poly.pdbx_strand_id
1 'polypeptide(L)'
;MYPYPRRGQQLLVFGFYGGSNSLKVGCQFSSGMAHIAPSWVKDWAYAAGKAAIVKVFDYLQAQQPEWHVVQLHPGVVGQGPPELCGHFAVWLASSEAAFLKTKFVWANWDVEEVKARADEIKSSNLLRVALNGVDM
;
A
#
# COMPACT_ATOMS: atom_id res chain seq x y z
N MET A 1 -27.03 0.78 -20.83
CA MET A 1 -25.70 0.88 -21.46
C MET A 1 -25.28 2.35 -21.42
N TYR A 2 -24.57 2.76 -20.37
CA TYR A 2 -24.05 4.13 -20.23
C TYR A 2 -22.52 4.08 -20.31
N PRO A 3 -21.87 4.86 -21.19
CA PRO A 3 -20.43 4.84 -21.34
C PRO A 3 -19.80 5.67 -20.23
N TYR A 4 -19.06 5.02 -19.32
CA TYR A 4 -18.09 5.71 -18.48
C TYR A 4 -16.89 6.12 -19.36
N PRO A 5 -16.49 7.40 -19.40
CA PRO A 5 -15.32 7.82 -20.14
C PRO A 5 -14.07 7.28 -19.45
N ARG A 6 -13.24 6.56 -20.21
CA ARG A 6 -11.89 6.16 -19.78
C ARG A 6 -11.00 7.41 -19.71
N ARG A 7 -11.07 8.15 -18.59
CA ARG A 7 -10.04 9.13 -18.24
C ARG A 7 -8.98 8.45 -17.39
N GLY A 8 -7.75 8.50 -17.89
CA GLY A 8 -6.47 8.12 -17.31
C GLY A 8 -6.49 7.50 -15.91
N GLN A 9 -6.22 6.20 -15.83
CA GLN A 9 -5.77 5.60 -14.59
C GLN A 9 -4.25 5.50 -14.59
N GLN A 10 -3.69 5.84 -13.44
CA GLN A 10 -2.29 5.71 -13.01
C GLN A 10 -1.38 6.87 -13.40
N LEU A 11 -1.67 8.04 -12.81
CA LEU A 11 -0.58 8.91 -12.36
C LEU A 11 0.17 8.13 -11.27
N LEU A 12 1.39 7.69 -11.60
CA LEU A 12 2.37 7.18 -10.66
C LEU A 12 2.80 8.37 -9.79
N VAL A 13 2.06 8.67 -8.72
CA VAL A 13 2.46 9.71 -7.76
C VAL A 13 3.54 9.13 -6.86
N PHE A 14 4.79 9.25 -7.28
CA PHE A 14 5.92 9.22 -6.37
C PHE A 14 6.00 10.56 -5.66
N GLY A 15 5.34 10.69 -4.51
CA GLY A 15 5.60 11.79 -3.59
C GLY A 15 6.83 11.45 -2.76
N PHE A 16 8.01 11.93 -3.15
CA PHE A 16 9.16 11.93 -2.25
C PHE A 16 9.06 13.16 -1.36
N TYR A 17 8.74 12.96 -0.08
CA TYR A 17 8.84 14.02 0.91
C TYR A 17 10.20 13.93 1.60
N GLY A 18 11.10 14.90 1.39
CA GLY A 18 12.33 15.02 2.18
C GLY A 18 13.49 15.82 1.57
N GLY A 19 14.05 16.78 2.33
CA GLY A 19 15.35 17.42 2.05
C GLY A 19 16.52 16.48 2.38
N SER A 20 17.79 16.89 2.15
CA SER A 20 18.95 15.97 2.18
C SER A 20 19.20 15.24 3.50
N ASN A 21 18.51 15.61 4.59
CA ASN A 21 18.57 14.99 5.93
C ASN A 21 17.21 14.46 6.43
N SER A 22 16.20 14.33 5.56
CA SER A 22 14.86 13.88 5.93
C SER A 22 14.59 12.43 5.50
N LEU A 23 13.78 11.71 6.28
CA LEU A 23 13.30 10.36 5.93
C LEU A 23 12.68 10.38 4.52
N LYS A 24 13.22 9.59 3.59
CA LYS A 24 12.69 9.49 2.23
C LYS A 24 11.50 8.55 2.21
N VAL A 25 10.30 9.09 2.37
CA VAL A 25 9.06 8.30 2.35
C VAL A 25 8.51 8.28 0.92
N GLY A 26 8.14 7.09 0.44
CA GLY A 26 7.39 6.89 -0.79
C GLY A 26 6.14 6.06 -0.54
N CYS A 27 4.97 6.57 -0.95
CA CYS A 27 3.71 5.84 -0.85
C CYS A 27 3.20 5.43 -2.24
N GLN A 28 3.01 4.14 -2.46
CA GLN A 28 2.44 3.60 -3.70
C GLN A 28 0.94 3.35 -3.53
N PHE A 29 0.12 3.87 -4.45
CA PHE A 29 -1.32 3.60 -4.44
C PHE A 29 -1.63 2.26 -5.12
N SER A 30 -1.90 1.27 -4.29
CA SER A 30 -2.25 -0.09 -4.69
C SER A 30 -3.77 -0.31 -4.74
N SER A 31 -4.15 -1.57 -4.92
CA SER A 31 -5.54 -2.02 -4.90
C SER A 31 -5.69 -3.28 -4.08
N GLY A 32 -6.81 -3.46 -3.37
CA GLY A 32 -7.18 -4.72 -2.75
C GLY A 32 -7.13 -5.89 -3.74
N MET A 33 -7.40 -5.63 -5.03
CA MET A 33 -7.30 -6.62 -6.12
C MET A 33 -5.93 -7.28 -6.25
N ALA A 34 -4.87 -6.69 -5.67
CA ALA A 34 -3.53 -7.27 -5.69
C ALA A 34 -3.38 -8.53 -4.81
N HIS A 35 -4.28 -8.74 -3.85
CA HIS A 35 -4.15 -9.84 -2.88
C HIS A 35 -5.47 -10.51 -2.46
N ILE A 36 -6.64 -9.95 -2.81
CA ILE A 36 -7.91 -10.63 -2.52
C ILE A 36 -8.14 -11.82 -3.46
N ALA A 37 -9.03 -12.73 -3.04
CA ALA A 37 -9.29 -13.96 -3.79
C ALA A 37 -9.85 -13.68 -5.21
N PRO A 38 -9.45 -14.48 -6.23
CA PRO A 38 -9.88 -14.30 -7.61
C PRO A 38 -11.40 -14.30 -7.82
N SER A 39 -12.17 -14.94 -6.95
CA SER A 39 -13.64 -14.96 -7.00
C SER A 39 -14.27 -13.57 -6.93
N TRP A 40 -13.55 -12.58 -6.40
CA TRP A 40 -13.99 -11.19 -6.27
C TRP A 40 -13.41 -10.27 -7.36
N VAL A 41 -12.61 -10.82 -8.28
CA VAL A 41 -11.90 -10.09 -9.33
C VAL A 41 -12.64 -10.28 -10.66
N LYS A 42 -13.19 -9.20 -11.20
CA LYS A 42 -13.81 -9.20 -12.54
C LYS A 42 -12.80 -8.98 -13.67
N ASP A 43 -11.73 -8.26 -13.39
CA ASP A 43 -10.66 -7.92 -14.35
C ASP A 43 -9.33 -8.50 -13.86
N TRP A 44 -8.98 -9.67 -14.38
CA TRP A 44 -7.78 -10.40 -14.01
C TRP A 44 -6.49 -9.67 -14.42
N ALA A 45 -6.52 -8.91 -15.53
CA ALA A 45 -5.35 -8.21 -16.03
C ALA A 45 -5.01 -7.02 -15.11
N TYR A 46 -6.04 -6.29 -14.67
CA TYR A 46 -5.88 -5.25 -13.66
C TYR A 46 -5.34 -5.80 -12.33
N ALA A 47 -5.90 -6.91 -11.84
CA ALA A 47 -5.45 -7.54 -10.60
C ALA A 47 -4.00 -8.05 -10.67
N ALA A 48 -3.65 -8.75 -11.75
CA ALA A 48 -2.29 -9.22 -12.01
C ALA A 48 -1.30 -8.04 -12.10
N GLY A 49 -1.67 -6.97 -12.81
CA GLY A 49 -0.86 -5.76 -12.89
C GLY A 49 -0.62 -5.11 -11.52
N LYS A 50 -1.67 -5.01 -10.69
CA LYS A 50 -1.53 -4.48 -9.32
C LYS A 50 -0.68 -5.39 -8.42
N ALA A 51 -0.81 -6.71 -8.54
CA ALA A 51 0.05 -7.67 -7.85
C ALA A 51 1.53 -7.57 -8.30
N ALA A 52 1.77 -7.40 -9.61
CA ALA A 52 3.13 -7.20 -10.13
C ALA A 52 3.78 -5.92 -9.58
N ILE A 53 3.02 -4.81 -9.50
CA ILE A 53 3.51 -3.56 -8.92
C ILE A 53 3.93 -3.77 -7.46
N VAL A 54 3.23 -4.61 -6.69
CA VAL A 54 3.65 -4.92 -5.31
C VAL A 54 5.09 -5.44 -5.27
N LYS A 55 5.45 -6.34 -6.17
CA LYS A 55 6.82 -6.87 -6.24
C LYS A 55 7.83 -5.84 -6.73
N VAL A 56 7.46 -4.98 -7.67
CA VAL A 56 8.34 -3.88 -8.10
C VAL A 56 8.78 -3.03 -6.91
N PHE A 57 7.85 -2.67 -6.02
CA PHE A 57 8.15 -1.85 -4.85
C PHE A 57 8.83 -2.62 -3.72
N ASP A 58 8.59 -3.93 -3.57
CA ASP A 58 9.41 -4.81 -2.70
C ASP A 58 10.89 -4.74 -3.12
N TYR A 59 11.20 -4.88 -4.41
CA TYR A 59 12.57 -4.80 -4.92
C TYR A 59 13.17 -3.40 -4.80
N LEU A 60 12.40 -2.36 -5.10
CA LEU A 60 12.86 -0.97 -4.94
C LEU A 60 13.28 -0.69 -3.49
N GLN A 61 12.46 -1.12 -2.53
CA GLN A 61 12.76 -0.94 -1.12
C GLN A 61 14.01 -1.73 -0.68
N ALA A 62 14.23 -2.93 -1.22
CA ALA A 62 15.43 -3.72 -0.96
C ALA A 62 16.70 -3.05 -1.54
N GLN A 63 16.58 -2.41 -2.70
CA GLN A 63 17.69 -1.66 -3.33
C GLN A 63 17.94 -0.29 -2.69
N GLN A 64 16.94 0.27 -2.01
CA GLN A 64 17.03 1.55 -1.31
C GLN A 64 16.68 1.39 0.18
N PRO A 65 17.58 0.79 1.00
CA PRO A 65 17.29 0.52 2.41
C PRO A 65 17.00 1.77 3.23
N GLU A 66 17.45 2.95 2.81
CA GLU A 66 17.17 4.22 3.49
C GLU A 66 15.74 4.72 3.27
N TRP A 67 15.03 4.19 2.28
CA TRP A 67 13.69 4.66 1.94
C TRP A 67 12.64 3.99 2.83
N HIS A 68 11.53 4.68 3.06
CA HIS A 68 10.34 4.14 3.70
C HIS A 68 9.25 4.01 2.63
N VAL A 69 9.19 2.84 2.01
CA VAL A 69 8.22 2.51 0.97
C VAL A 69 7.06 1.74 1.58
N VAL A 70 5.84 2.26 1.41
CA VAL A 70 4.60 1.63 1.86
C VAL A 70 3.60 1.56 0.72
N GLN A 71 2.83 0.48 0.67
CA GLN A 71 1.79 0.29 -0.34
C GLN A 71 0.42 0.49 0.27
N LEU A 72 -0.33 1.45 -0.26
CA LEU A 72 -1.60 1.91 0.27
C LEU A 72 -2.75 1.54 -0.66
N HIS A 73 -3.70 0.74 -0.18
CA HIS A 73 -4.99 0.61 -0.81
C HIS A 73 -5.92 1.75 -0.34
N PRO A 74 -6.50 2.55 -1.24
CA PRO A 74 -7.35 3.69 -0.86
C PRO A 74 -8.72 3.31 -0.29
N GLY A 75 -9.06 2.03 -0.23
CA GLY A 75 -10.43 1.56 0.03
C GLY A 75 -11.29 1.57 -1.24
N VAL A 76 -12.59 1.33 -1.06
CA VAL A 76 -13.57 1.39 -2.16
C VAL A 76 -13.97 2.85 -2.37
N VAL A 77 -13.65 3.41 -3.54
CA VAL A 77 -13.97 4.80 -3.88
C VAL A 77 -15.48 5.02 -3.79
N GLY A 78 -15.90 6.07 -3.08
CA GLY A 78 -17.30 6.38 -2.80
C GLY A 78 -17.84 5.72 -1.52
N GLN A 79 -17.03 4.90 -0.85
CA GLN A 79 -17.30 4.44 0.52
C GLN A 79 -16.36 5.17 1.48
N GLY A 80 -16.94 5.95 2.39
CA GLY A 80 -16.21 6.75 3.38
C GLY A 80 -15.84 8.17 2.92
N PRO A 81 -15.21 8.97 3.79
CA PRO A 81 -14.81 10.34 3.49
C PRO A 81 -13.73 10.37 2.39
N PRO A 82 -13.85 11.23 1.36
CA PRO A 82 -12.87 11.31 0.26
C PRO A 82 -11.45 11.70 0.71
N GLU A 83 -11.32 12.37 1.86
CA GLU A 83 -10.08 12.84 2.46
C GLU A 83 -9.33 11.74 3.22
N LEU A 84 -10.01 10.64 3.57
CA LEU A 84 -9.47 9.58 4.42
C LEU A 84 -8.14 9.03 3.89
N CYS A 85 -8.10 8.76 2.59
CA CYS A 85 -6.89 8.22 1.97
C CYS A 85 -5.74 9.23 1.98
N GLY A 86 -6.03 10.53 1.82
CA GLY A 86 -5.04 11.60 1.92
C GLY A 86 -4.48 11.72 3.33
N HIS A 87 -5.34 11.74 4.35
CA HIS A 87 -4.92 11.79 5.76
C HIS A 87 -4.08 10.57 6.14
N PHE A 88 -4.49 9.38 5.69
CA PHE A 88 -3.75 8.14 5.95
C PHE A 88 -2.37 8.17 5.27
N ALA A 89 -2.27 8.67 4.03
CA ALA A 89 -0.99 8.83 3.34
C ALA A 89 -0.05 9.82 4.05
N VAL A 90 -0.59 10.92 4.61
CA VAL A 90 0.18 11.86 5.43
C VAL A 90 0.70 11.17 6.70
N TRP A 91 -0.14 10.39 7.36
CA TRP A 91 0.28 9.61 8.54
C TRP A 91 1.38 8.59 8.18
N LEU A 92 1.27 7.89 7.04
CA LEU A 92 2.32 6.98 6.55
C LEU A 92 3.67 7.68 6.29
N ALA A 93 3.66 8.98 6.00
CA ALA A 93 4.86 9.79 5.83
C ALA A 93 5.48 10.26 7.16
N SER A 94 4.83 10.04 8.29
CA SER A 94 5.35 10.37 9.62
C SER A 94 6.30 9.28 10.16
N SER A 95 7.07 9.62 11.19
CA SER A 95 7.92 8.66 11.91
C SER A 95 7.12 7.60 12.67
N GLU A 96 5.87 7.90 13.04
CA GLU A 96 5.00 6.95 13.75
C GLU A 96 4.72 5.69 12.92
N ALA A 97 4.66 5.83 11.60
CA ALA A 97 4.38 4.73 10.68
C ALA A 97 5.63 3.98 10.22
N ALA A 98 6.83 4.28 10.74
CA ALA A 98 8.09 3.70 10.24
C ALA A 98 8.15 2.16 10.32
N PHE A 99 7.37 1.54 11.20
CA PHE A 99 7.26 0.08 11.30
C PHE A 99 6.52 -0.58 10.12
N LEU A 100 5.77 0.20 9.34
CA LEU A 100 5.02 -0.24 8.16
C LEU A 100 5.88 -0.30 6.89
N LYS A 101 7.20 -0.16 7.03
CA LYS A 101 8.13 -0.33 5.93
C LYS A 101 7.93 -1.66 5.20
N THR A 102 7.77 -1.54 3.88
CA THR A 102 7.47 -2.66 2.96
C THR A 102 6.17 -3.39 3.26
N LYS A 103 5.22 -2.76 3.94
CA LYS A 103 3.90 -3.32 4.21
C LYS A 103 2.86 -2.82 3.21
N PHE A 104 1.80 -3.60 3.10
CA PHE A 104 0.57 -3.30 2.36
C PHE A 104 -0.52 -2.98 3.36
N VAL A 105 -1.08 -1.78 3.28
CA VAL A 105 -2.04 -1.24 4.24
C VAL A 105 -3.27 -0.71 3.54
N TRP A 106 -4.39 -0.63 4.26
CA TRP A 106 -5.62 -0.06 3.74
C TRP A 106 -5.96 1.23 4.48
N ALA A 107 -6.38 2.25 3.74
CA ALA A 107 -6.71 3.56 4.30
C ALA A 107 -7.88 3.54 5.30
N ASN A 108 -8.71 2.49 5.28
CA ASN A 108 -9.86 2.34 6.17
C ASN A 108 -9.54 1.65 7.50
N TRP A 109 -8.28 1.29 7.76
CA TRP A 109 -7.88 0.74 9.04
C TRP A 109 -7.74 1.82 10.10
N ASP A 110 -8.02 1.44 11.35
CA ASP A 110 -7.80 2.30 12.50
C ASP A 110 -6.30 2.42 12.80
N VAL A 111 -5.81 3.65 12.86
CA VAL A 111 -4.38 3.95 13.06
C VAL A 111 -3.90 3.50 14.43
N GLU A 112 -4.71 3.65 15.48
CA GLU A 112 -4.33 3.32 16.84
C GLU A 112 -4.29 1.80 17.03
N GLU A 113 -5.21 1.05 16.42
CA GLU A 113 -5.14 -0.42 16.41
C GLU A 113 -3.91 -0.95 15.67
N VAL A 114 -3.56 -0.34 14.52
CA VAL A 114 -2.38 -0.73 13.75
C VAL A 114 -1.10 -0.41 14.53
N LYS A 115 -1.04 0.73 15.23
CA LYS A 115 0.07 1.11 16.12
C LYS A 115 0.20 0.18 17.32
N ALA A 116 -0.92 -0.22 17.93
CA ALA A 116 -0.92 -1.16 19.05
C ALA A 116 -0.30 -2.52 18.69
N ARG A 117 -0.30 -2.89 17.40
CA ARG A 117 0.29 -4.13 16.86
C ARG A 117 1.64 -3.93 16.17
N ALA A 118 2.30 -2.79 16.36
CA ALA A 118 3.52 -2.44 15.64
C ALA A 118 4.64 -3.48 15.79
N ASP A 119 4.87 -4.00 16.99
CA ASP A 119 5.94 -4.98 17.23
C ASP A 119 5.68 -6.32 16.52
N GLU A 120 4.43 -6.79 16.52
CA GLU A 120 3.99 -7.98 15.80
C GLU A 120 4.15 -7.80 14.28
N ILE A 121 3.69 -6.67 13.74
CA ILE A 121 3.78 -6.35 12.31
C ILE A 121 5.24 -6.21 11.87
N LYS A 122 6.10 -5.66 12.72
CA LYS A 122 7.52 -5.45 12.43
C LYS A 122 8.30 -6.76 12.42
N SER A 123 7.99 -7.68 13.34
CA SER A 123 8.72 -8.93 13.53
C SER A 123 8.22 -10.11 12.69
N SER A 124 7.14 -9.93 11.92
CA SER A 124 6.50 -10.98 11.14
C SER A 124 6.36 -10.65 9.64
N ASN A 125 5.82 -11.61 8.89
CA ASN A 125 5.44 -11.43 7.48
C ASN A 125 4.02 -10.86 7.30
N LEU A 126 3.37 -10.39 8.38
CA LEU A 126 2.06 -9.78 8.29
C LEU A 126 2.07 -8.57 7.34
N LEU A 127 0.94 -8.36 6.68
CA LEU A 127 0.70 -7.25 5.75
C LEU A 127 1.64 -7.26 4.53
N ARG A 128 2.13 -8.42 4.11
CA ARG A 128 2.90 -8.59 2.88
C ARG A 128 2.17 -9.51 1.92
N VAL A 129 2.31 -9.25 0.62
CA VAL A 129 1.85 -10.18 -0.41
C VAL A 129 2.96 -11.19 -0.65
N ALA A 130 2.81 -12.37 -0.07
CA ALA A 130 3.80 -13.44 -0.09
C ALA A 130 3.15 -14.82 -0.22
N LEU A 131 3.97 -15.81 -0.56
CA LEU A 131 3.58 -17.21 -0.52
C LEU A 131 3.49 -17.66 0.94
N ASN A 132 2.36 -18.25 1.31
CA ASN A 132 2.22 -18.91 2.61
C ASN A 132 2.96 -20.25 2.58
N GLY A 133 3.72 -20.53 3.63
CA GLY A 133 4.34 -21.84 3.85
C GLY A 133 3.38 -22.83 4.50
N VAL A 134 3.87 -24.04 4.71
CA VAL A 134 3.28 -25.04 5.60
C VAL A 134 4.29 -25.35 6.69
N ASP A 135 3.81 -25.72 7.88
CA ASP A 135 4.69 -26.23 8.93
C ASP A 135 5.25 -27.57 8.46
N MET A 136 6.57 -27.66 8.32
CA MET A 136 7.32 -28.88 8.01
C MET A 136 8.25 -29.23 9.15
#